data_AF-W8LA42-F1
#
_entry.id   AF-W8LA42-F1
#
_cell.length_a   1.000
_cell.length_b   1.000
_cell.length_c   1.000
_cell.angle_alpha   90.00
_cell.angle_beta   90.00
_cell.angle_gamma   90.00
#
_symmetry.space_group_name_H-M   'P 1'
#
loop_
_entity.id
_entity.type
_entity.pdbx_description
1 polymer ?
#
loop_
_entity_poly.entity_id
_entity_poly.type
_entity_poly.pdbx_seq_one_letter_code
_entity_poly.pdbx_strand_id
1 'polypeptide(L)'
;MNPLYPDFRDHPEGPLDPDVFGPLTSLGEARRRCQQVAQRREVLGQQMRQLCRLWRSQFRQPPVWLSIHGQAPGASLRWRRRAAHPVAQTYLELTGEAGQALLRSLSPAVVQVMLDFDRRAAHLSLHFNLASYELRRLRAYRQHLEALSAWAEKPSCGG
;
A
#
# COMPACT_ATOMS: atom_id res chain seq x y z
N MET A 1 -32.39 4.87 3.08
CA MET A 1 -31.37 3.85 3.45
C MET A 1 -30.86 3.24 2.16
N ASN A 2 -29.58 3.41 1.84
CA ASN A 2 -29.01 3.05 0.53
C ASN A 2 -28.20 1.74 0.68
N PRO A 3 -28.59 0.62 0.06
CA PRO A 3 -27.97 -0.69 0.27
C PRO A 3 -26.70 -0.89 -0.59
N LEU A 4 -25.92 0.17 -0.83
CA LEU A 4 -24.78 0.15 -1.76
C LEU A 4 -23.44 -0.24 -1.12
N TYR A 5 -23.45 -0.70 0.13
CA TYR A 5 -22.25 -1.18 0.80
C TYR A 5 -22.39 -2.69 1.03
N PRO A 6 -21.66 -3.54 0.30
CA PRO A 6 -21.42 -4.89 0.80
C PRO A 6 -20.81 -4.79 2.20
N ASP A 7 -21.33 -5.58 3.13
CA ASP A 7 -20.79 -5.70 4.47
C ASP A 7 -19.34 -6.18 4.36
N PHE A 8 -18.39 -5.30 4.65
CA PHE A 8 -16.96 -5.56 4.45
C PHE A 8 -16.36 -6.42 5.56
N ARG A 9 -17.16 -6.87 6.53
CA ARG A 9 -16.78 -7.96 7.45
C ARG A 9 -16.50 -9.27 6.68
N ASP A 10 -16.99 -9.40 5.45
CA ASP A 10 -16.84 -10.59 4.61
C ASP A 10 -15.67 -10.52 3.61
N HIS A 11 -14.91 -9.42 3.57
CA HIS A 11 -13.65 -9.42 2.83
C HIS A 11 -12.55 -10.02 3.70
N PRO A 12 -11.78 -11.00 3.19
CA PRO A 12 -10.81 -11.69 4.01
C PRO A 12 -9.75 -10.68 4.43
N GLU A 13 -9.82 -10.27 5.69
CA GLU A 13 -8.65 -10.04 6.52
C GLU A 13 -7.86 -11.35 6.51
N GLY A 14 -7.26 -11.68 5.36
CA GLY A 14 -6.32 -12.77 5.26
C GLY A 14 -5.25 -12.45 6.30
N PRO A 15 -5.01 -13.34 7.28
CA PRO A 15 -4.05 -13.07 8.34
C PRO A 15 -2.74 -12.58 7.70
N LEU A 16 -2.09 -11.62 8.35
CA LEU A 16 -0.70 -11.31 8.03
C LEU A 16 0.03 -12.65 8.02
N ASP A 17 0.40 -13.12 6.83
CA ASP A 17 1.03 -14.42 6.65
C ASP A 17 2.22 -14.48 7.63
N PRO A 18 2.19 -15.34 8.67
CA PRO A 18 3.18 -15.32 9.73
C PRO A 18 4.60 -15.58 9.19
N ASP A 19 4.69 -16.09 7.96
CA ASP A 19 5.94 -16.42 7.30
C ASP A 19 6.59 -15.25 6.55
N VAL A 20 6.10 -14.01 6.62
CA VAL A 20 6.65 -12.80 5.95
C VAL A 20 8.14 -12.50 6.29
N PHE A 21 8.71 -13.21 7.26
CA PHE A 21 10.14 -13.14 7.60
C PHE A 21 10.85 -14.48 7.80
N GLY A 22 10.22 -15.62 7.47
CA GLY A 22 10.84 -16.94 7.62
C GLY A 22 12.17 -17.08 6.86
N PRO A 23 13.13 -17.87 7.37
CA PRO A 23 14.43 -18.07 6.74
C PRO A 23 14.27 -18.73 5.36
N LEU A 24 15.10 -18.31 4.41
CA LEU A 24 15.13 -18.90 3.07
C LEU A 24 16.25 -19.92 3.01
N THR A 25 15.93 -21.12 2.55
CA THR A 25 16.87 -22.26 2.55
C THR A 25 17.50 -22.49 1.17
N SER A 26 16.91 -21.95 0.10
CA SER A 26 17.40 -22.15 -1.27
C SER A 26 17.08 -20.98 -2.21
N LEU A 27 17.82 -20.91 -3.33
CA LEU A 27 17.58 -19.96 -4.41
C LEU A 27 16.18 -20.15 -5.05
N GLY A 28 15.71 -21.39 -5.19
CA GLY A 28 14.39 -21.71 -5.73
C GLY A 28 13.26 -21.17 -4.85
N GLU A 29 13.40 -21.34 -3.53
CA GLU A 29 12.46 -20.79 -2.56
C GLU A 29 12.45 -19.26 -2.57
N ALA A 30 13.62 -18.61 -2.63
CA ALA A 30 13.73 -17.16 -2.74
C ALA A 30 13.04 -16.62 -4.01
N ARG A 31 13.16 -17.32 -5.15
CA ARG A 31 12.49 -16.96 -6.42
C ARG A 31 10.97 -17.07 -6.31
N ARG A 32 10.45 -18.19 -5.79
CA ARG A 32 9.02 -18.41 -5.59
C ARG A 32 8.42 -17.31 -4.71
N ARG A 33 9.06 -17.02 -3.58
CA ARG A 33 8.60 -16.00 -2.64
C ARG A 33 8.66 -14.59 -3.23
N CYS A 34 9.70 -14.26 -4.01
CA CYS A 34 9.72 -13.01 -4.78
C CYS A 34 8.49 -12.85 -5.66
N GLN A 35 8.07 -13.90 -6.37
CA GLN A 35 6.90 -13.87 -7.24
C GLN A 35 5.60 -13.68 -6.44
N GLN A 36 5.44 -14.42 -5.35
CA GLN A 36 4.27 -14.31 -4.47
C GLN A 36 4.12 -12.89 -3.90
N VAL A 37 5.20 -12.33 -3.36
CA VAL A 37 5.19 -10.97 -2.79
C VAL A 37 4.96 -9.91 -3.88
N ALA A 38 5.52 -10.11 -5.08
CA ALA A 38 5.27 -9.22 -6.22
C ALA A 38 3.79 -9.23 -6.64
N GLN A 39 3.17 -10.42 -6.71
CA GLN A 39 1.74 -10.55 -7.00
C GLN A 39 0.88 -9.90 -5.92
N ARG A 40 1.17 -10.15 -4.64
CA ARG A 40 0.49 -9.51 -3.51
C ARG A 40 0.57 -7.99 -3.59
N ARG A 41 1.75 -7.44 -3.88
CA ARG A 41 1.96 -6.00 -4.06
C ARG A 41 1.10 -5.43 -5.20
N GLU A 42 0.98 -6.14 -6.32
CA GLU A 42 0.13 -5.69 -7.43
C GLU A 42 -1.35 -5.66 -7.03
N VAL A 43 -1.85 -6.71 -6.36
CA VAL A 43 -3.22 -6.76 -5.84
C VAL A 43 -3.49 -5.59 -4.89
N LEU A 44 -2.58 -5.33 -3.94
CA LEU A 44 -2.68 -4.19 -3.03
C LEU A 44 -2.70 -2.85 -3.79
N GLY A 45 -1.88 -2.70 -4.82
CA GLY A 45 -1.89 -1.53 -5.69
C GLY A 45 -3.22 -1.34 -6.43
N GLN A 46 -3.84 -2.43 -6.89
CA GLN A 46 -5.18 -2.40 -7.49
C GLN A 46 -6.25 -1.99 -6.47
N GLN A 47 -6.18 -2.51 -5.25
CA GLN A 47 -7.09 -2.15 -4.16
C GLN A 47 -6.96 -0.67 -3.77
N MET A 48 -5.74 -0.12 -3.71
CA MET A 48 -5.53 1.32 -3.48
C MET A 48 -6.19 2.17 -4.58
N ARG A 49 -6.05 1.77 -5.86
CA ARG A 49 -6.70 2.45 -7.00
C ARG A 49 -8.22 2.34 -6.92
N GLN A 50 -8.74 1.18 -6.53
CA GLN A 50 -10.17 0.97 -6.31
C GLN A 50 -10.71 1.86 -5.19
N LEU A 51 -10.01 1.96 -4.06
CA LEU A 51 -10.43 2.82 -2.95
C LEU A 51 -10.52 4.30 -3.39
N CYS A 52 -9.56 4.78 -4.19
CA CYS A 52 -9.62 6.11 -4.77
C CYS A 52 -10.86 6.30 -5.67
N ARG A 53 -11.20 5.31 -6.50
CA ARG A 53 -12.39 5.37 -7.38
C ARG A 53 -13.69 5.37 -6.56
N LEU A 54 -13.78 4.51 -5.55
CA LEU A 54 -14.92 4.44 -4.66
C LEU A 54 -15.16 5.78 -3.98
N TRP A 55 -14.12 6.40 -3.40
CA TRP A 55 -14.24 7.73 -2.78
C TRP A 55 -14.82 8.76 -3.76
N ARG A 56 -14.28 8.82 -4.98
CA ARG A 56 -14.75 9.77 -6.01
C ARG A 56 -16.21 9.53 -6.41
N SER A 57 -16.67 8.28 -6.39
CA SER A 57 -18.06 7.95 -6.73
C SER A 57 -19.07 8.33 -5.63
N GLN A 58 -18.63 8.48 -4.38
CA GLN A 58 -19.52 8.82 -3.26
C GLN A 58 -19.92 10.30 -3.22
N PHE A 59 -19.16 11.18 -3.88
CA PHE A 59 -19.36 12.62 -3.79
C PHE A 59 -19.32 13.27 -5.17
N ARG A 60 -20.36 14.03 -5.50
CA ARG A 60 -20.35 14.90 -6.70
C ARG A 60 -19.23 15.95 -6.62
N GLN A 61 -19.00 16.48 -5.43
CA GLN A 61 -17.91 17.41 -5.10
C GLN A 61 -17.30 16.98 -3.77
N PRO A 62 -16.20 16.19 -3.78
CA PRO A 62 -15.62 15.71 -2.55
C PRO A 62 -14.91 16.87 -1.79
N PRO A 63 -14.99 16.91 -0.45
CA PRO A 63 -14.33 17.94 0.36
C PRO A 63 -12.81 17.89 0.25
N VAL A 64 -12.28 16.67 0.03
CA VAL A 64 -10.87 16.37 -0.21
C VAL A 64 -10.75 15.20 -1.18
N TRP A 65 -9.62 15.09 -1.85
CA TRP A 65 -9.33 14.01 -2.79
C TRP A 65 -8.45 12.96 -2.14
N LEU A 66 -8.87 11.70 -2.18
CA LEU A 66 -7.98 10.57 -1.89
C LEU A 66 -7.14 10.26 -3.14
N SER A 67 -5.83 10.12 -2.94
CA SER A 67 -4.89 9.82 -4.04
C SER A 67 -3.73 8.96 -3.58
N ILE A 68 -3.11 8.25 -4.52
CA ILE A 68 -1.89 7.49 -4.28
C ILE A 68 -0.70 8.43 -4.41
N HIS A 69 0.15 8.46 -3.40
CA HIS A 69 1.43 9.15 -3.39
C HIS A 69 2.56 8.13 -3.32
N GLY A 70 3.39 8.08 -4.36
CA GLY A 70 4.54 7.18 -4.44
C GLY A 70 5.81 7.83 -3.92
N GLN A 71 6.53 7.14 -3.03
CA GLN A 71 7.91 7.43 -2.68
C GLN A 71 8.66 6.10 -2.64
N ALA A 72 9.68 5.92 -3.49
CA ALA A 72 10.39 4.65 -3.57
C ALA A 72 10.93 4.22 -2.18
N PRO A 73 10.79 2.95 -1.78
CA PRO A 73 10.22 1.81 -2.52
C PRO A 73 8.70 1.63 -2.40
N GLY A 74 7.99 2.50 -1.70
CA GLY A 74 6.59 2.33 -1.29
C GLY A 74 5.59 3.29 -1.95
N ALA A 75 4.37 3.22 -1.45
CA ALA A 75 3.30 4.15 -1.78
C ALA A 75 2.33 4.27 -0.59
N SER A 76 1.72 5.44 -0.45
CA SER A 76 0.70 5.69 0.56
C SER A 76 -0.52 6.36 -0.08
N LEU A 77 -1.69 6.07 0.46
CA LEU A 77 -2.90 6.83 0.17
C LEU A 77 -2.92 8.08 1.06
N ARG A 78 -3.15 9.24 0.44
CA ARG A 78 -3.16 10.53 1.13
C ARG A 78 -4.35 11.38 0.71
N TRP A 79 -4.93 12.08 1.68
CA TRP A 79 -5.90 13.14 1.44
C TRP A 79 -5.21 14.37 0.88
N ARG A 80 -5.83 15.00 -0.11
CA ARG A 80 -5.35 16.22 -0.75
C ARG A 80 -6.48 17.23 -0.83
N ARG A 81 -6.21 18.46 -0.39
CA ARG A 81 -7.12 19.57 -0.68
C ARG A 81 -6.93 20.02 -2.12
N ARG A 82 -8.04 20.38 -2.76
CA ARG A 82 -7.99 21.01 -4.08
C ARG A 82 -7.48 22.44 -3.88
N ALA A 83 -6.40 22.78 -4.57
CA ALA A 83 -5.87 24.14 -4.63
C ALA A 83 -6.07 24.70 -6.04
N ALA A 84 -6.15 26.03 -6.17
CA ALA A 84 -6.28 26.70 -7.46
C ALA A 84 -5.03 26.48 -8.33
N HIS A 85 -3.85 26.32 -7.71
CA HIS A 85 -2.59 26.01 -8.39
C HIS A 85 -2.02 24.64 -7.98
N PRO A 86 -1.42 23.88 -8.91
CA PRO A 86 -0.83 22.55 -8.63
C PRO A 86 0.23 22.55 -7.52
N VAL A 87 1.02 23.62 -7.42
CA VAL A 87 2.10 23.78 -6.43
C VAL A 87 1.56 23.98 -5.01
N ALA A 88 0.32 24.47 -4.87
CA ALA A 88 -0.33 24.70 -3.58
C ALA A 88 -1.14 23.49 -3.08
N GLN A 89 -1.04 22.34 -3.74
CA GLN A 89 -1.74 21.14 -3.31
C GLN A 89 -1.11 20.58 -2.03
N THR A 90 -1.76 20.80 -0.89
CA THR A 90 -1.32 20.31 0.41
C THR A 90 -1.92 18.95 0.73
N TYR A 91 -1.08 18.07 1.28
CA TYR A 91 -1.55 16.86 1.92
C TYR A 91 -2.27 17.23 3.22
N LEU A 92 -3.33 16.48 3.52
CA LEU A 92 -4.11 16.67 4.73
C LEU A 92 -4.02 15.41 5.58
N GLU A 93 -3.60 15.57 6.83
CA GLU A 93 -3.73 14.53 7.86
C GLU A 93 -5.00 14.81 8.65
N LEU A 94 -5.89 13.81 8.75
CA LEU A 94 -7.19 14.00 9.41
C LEU A 94 -7.06 14.27 10.91
N THR A 95 -5.98 13.75 11.51
CA THR A 95 -5.63 13.93 12.92
C THR A 95 -4.98 15.28 13.20
N GLY A 96 -4.42 15.96 12.19
CA GLY A 96 -3.81 17.28 12.32
C GLY A 96 -4.84 18.40 12.40
N GLU A 97 -4.40 19.61 12.79
CA GLU A 97 -5.27 20.77 13.01
C GLU A 97 -6.19 21.08 11.82
N ALA A 98 -5.62 21.14 10.61
CA ALA A 98 -6.38 21.36 9.38
C ALA A 98 -7.40 20.24 9.08
N GLY A 99 -7.06 18.99 9.42
CA GLY A 99 -7.94 17.84 9.29
C GLY A 99 -9.11 17.92 10.25
N GLN A 100 -8.84 18.20 11.53
CA GLN A 100 -9.86 18.37 12.55
C GLN A 100 -10.79 19.56 12.25
N ALA A 101 -10.25 20.67 11.74
CA ALA A 101 -11.05 21.81 11.30
C ALA A 101 -11.98 21.43 10.15
N LEU A 102 -11.49 20.65 9.18
CA LEU A 102 -12.35 20.12 8.11
C LEU A 102 -13.43 19.21 8.66
N LEU A 103 -13.10 18.24 9.52
CA LEU A 103 -14.07 17.31 10.09
C LEU A 103 -15.18 18.04 10.86
N ARG A 104 -14.85 19.11 11.60
CA ARG A 104 -15.82 19.96 12.31
C ARG A 104 -16.79 20.71 11.38
N SER A 105 -16.41 20.98 10.13
CA SER A 105 -17.27 21.65 9.15
C SER A 105 -18.21 20.71 8.38
N LEU A 106 -18.02 19.41 8.50
CA LEU A 106 -18.76 18.40 7.76
C LEU A 106 -19.94 17.86 8.58
N SER A 107 -20.96 17.32 7.90
CA SER A 107 -22.04 16.63 8.59
C SER A 107 -21.54 15.31 9.21
N PRO A 108 -22.15 14.82 10.30
CA PRO A 108 -21.72 13.59 10.97
C PRO A 108 -21.66 12.37 10.03
N ALA A 109 -22.59 12.26 9.08
CA ALA A 109 -22.60 11.18 8.09
C ALA A 109 -21.37 11.21 7.17
N VAL A 110 -20.94 12.40 6.73
CA VAL A 110 -19.75 12.54 5.87
C VAL A 110 -18.48 12.26 6.68
N VAL A 111 -18.41 12.72 7.93
CA VAL A 111 -17.30 12.42 8.85
C VAL A 111 -17.12 10.91 8.98
N GLN A 112 -18.20 10.17 9.23
CA GLN A 112 -18.14 8.71 9.38
C GLN A 112 -17.58 8.03 8.12
N VAL A 113 -18.11 8.36 6.94
CA VAL A 113 -17.62 7.83 5.67
C VAL A 113 -16.13 8.14 5.49
N MET A 114 -15.72 9.37 5.79
CA MET A 114 -14.33 9.80 5.62
C MET A 114 -13.37 9.06 6.55
N LEU A 115 -13.75 8.83 7.81
CA LEU A 115 -12.96 8.03 8.76
C LEU A 115 -12.86 6.56 8.33
N ASP A 116 -13.94 5.99 7.78
CA ASP A 116 -13.90 4.61 7.28
C ASP A 116 -12.96 4.45 6.08
N PHE A 117 -12.95 5.42 5.17
CA PHE A 117 -11.97 5.46 4.08
C PHE A 117 -10.53 5.68 4.58
N ASP A 118 -10.33 6.51 5.62
CA ASP A 118 -9.01 6.77 6.19
C ASP A 118 -8.40 5.50 6.81
N ARG A 119 -9.18 4.75 7.60
CA ARG A 119 -8.75 3.45 8.15
C ARG A 119 -8.35 2.47 7.05
N ARG A 120 -9.17 2.35 6.01
CA ARG A 120 -8.88 1.49 4.84
C ARG A 120 -7.62 1.95 4.11
N ALA A 121 -7.45 3.27 3.96
CA ALA A 121 -6.29 3.87 3.32
C ALA A 121 -5.00 3.58 4.10
N ALA A 122 -5.03 3.74 5.43
CA ALA A 122 -3.91 3.43 6.32
C ALA A 122 -3.52 1.94 6.23
N HIS A 123 -4.51 1.04 6.32
CA HIS A 123 -4.30 -0.41 6.22
C HIS A 123 -3.68 -0.82 4.87
N LEU A 124 -4.28 -0.40 3.75
CA LEU A 124 -3.76 -0.72 2.42
C LEU A 124 -2.34 -0.16 2.22
N SER A 125 -2.08 1.05 2.70
CA SER A 125 -0.75 1.68 2.60
C SER A 125 0.29 0.89 3.40
N LEU A 126 -0.03 0.47 4.63
CA LEU A 126 0.85 -0.36 5.46
C LEU A 126 1.18 -1.68 4.75
N HIS A 127 0.17 -2.43 4.30
CA HIS A 127 0.37 -3.71 3.63
C HIS A 127 1.17 -3.57 2.34
N PHE A 128 0.89 -2.54 1.54
CA PHE A 128 1.63 -2.27 0.31
C PHE A 128 3.11 -1.97 0.59
N ASN A 129 3.39 -1.19 1.64
CA ASN A 129 4.75 -0.85 2.04
C ASN A 129 5.51 -2.06 2.60
N LEU A 130 4.87 -2.89 3.41
CA LEU A 130 5.45 -4.15 3.90
C LEU A 130 5.81 -5.08 2.73
N ALA A 131 4.88 -5.30 1.79
CA ALA A 131 5.15 -6.11 0.60
C ALA A 131 6.26 -5.51 -0.28
N SER A 132 6.31 -4.18 -0.40
CA SER A 132 7.37 -3.50 -1.16
C SER A 132 8.74 -3.65 -0.50
N TYR A 133 8.80 -3.53 0.83
CA TYR A 133 10.02 -3.75 1.60
C TYR A 133 10.50 -5.20 1.49
N GLU A 134 9.60 -6.16 1.68
CA GLU A 134 9.91 -7.59 1.57
C GLU A 134 10.43 -7.93 0.16
N LEU A 135 9.76 -7.46 -0.88
CA LEU A 135 10.19 -7.70 -2.27
C LEU A 135 11.61 -7.15 -2.52
N ARG A 136 11.93 -5.98 -1.98
CA ARG A 136 13.28 -5.41 -2.07
C ARG A 136 14.31 -6.29 -1.35
N ARG A 137 14.00 -6.74 -0.13
CA ARG A 137 14.87 -7.64 0.65
C ARG A 137 15.10 -8.96 -0.09
N LEU A 138 14.05 -9.59 -0.58
CA LEU A 138 14.11 -10.87 -1.28
C LEU A 138 14.93 -10.78 -2.58
N ARG A 139 14.80 -9.68 -3.32
CA ARG A 139 15.61 -9.43 -4.52
C ARG A 139 17.10 -9.30 -4.19
N ALA A 140 17.44 -8.55 -3.15
CA ALA A 140 18.82 -8.41 -2.70
C ALA A 140 19.41 -9.76 -2.25
N TYR A 141 18.64 -10.53 -1.47
CA TYR A 141 19.05 -11.87 -1.05
C TYR A 141 19.24 -12.83 -2.23
N ARG A 142 18.31 -12.82 -3.21
CA ARG A 142 18.43 -13.61 -4.43
C ARG A 142 19.70 -13.27 -5.21
N GLN A 143 19.97 -11.98 -5.40
CA GLN A 143 21.19 -11.51 -6.07
C GLN A 143 22.46 -12.00 -5.36
N HIS A 144 22.45 -11.99 -4.02
CA HIS A 144 23.57 -12.51 -3.23
C HIS A 144 23.79 -14.02 -3.44
N LEU A 145 22.72 -14.84 -3.39
CA LEU A 145 22.83 -16.27 -3.67
C LEU A 145 23.29 -16.56 -5.09
N GLU A 146 22.78 -15.83 -6.08
CA GLU A 146 23.20 -15.96 -7.48
C GLU A 146 24.70 -15.63 -7.64
N ALA A 147 25.20 -14.62 -6.94
CA ALA A 147 26.62 -14.32 -6.90
C ALA A 147 27.44 -15.45 -6.28
N LEU A 148 27.03 -16.00 -5.13
CA LEU A 148 27.74 -17.11 -4.48
C LEU A 148 27.82 -18.36 -5.37
N SER A 149 26.71 -18.73 -6.02
CA SER A 149 26.69 -19.86 -6.96
C SER A 149 27.65 -19.65 -8.14
N ALA A 150 27.64 -18.44 -8.74
CA ALA A 150 28.55 -18.12 -9.84
C ALA A 150 30.03 -18.14 -9.45
N TRP A 151 30.36 -17.85 -8.18
CA TRP A 151 31.73 -17.98 -7.67
C TRP A 151 32.14 -19.43 -7.48
N ALA A 152 31.25 -20.29 -6.98
CA ALA A 152 31.54 -21.71 -6.79
C ALA A 152 31.76 -22.46 -8.11
N GLU A 153 31.11 -22.01 -9.19
CA GLU A 153 31.25 -22.60 -10.54
C GLU A 153 32.50 -22.14 -11.29
N LYS A 154 33.18 -21.08 -10.83
CA LYS A 154 34.49 -20.71 -11.40
C LYS A 154 35.50 -21.76 -10.95
N PRO A 155 36.08 -22.57 -11.86
CA PRO A 155 37.16 -23.46 -11.47
C PRO A 155 38.27 -22.61 -10.87
N SER A 156 38.83 -23.04 -9.75
CA SER A 156 40.04 -22.48 -9.19
C SER A 156 41.12 -22.54 -10.28
N CYS A 157 41.27 -21.47 -11.06
CA CYS A 157 42.43 -21.29 -11.92
C CYS A 157 43.60 -21.14 -10.96
N GLY A 158 44.22 -22.28 -10.65
CA GLY A 158 45.44 -22.35 -9.89
C GLY A 158 46.51 -21.52 -10.58
N GLY A 159 47.20 -20.74 -9.76
CA GLY A 159 48.41 -19.99 -10.04
C GLY A 159 48.97 -19.54 -8.71
#